data_AF-T0TX30-F1
#
_entry.id   AF-T0TX30-F1
#
_cell.length_a   1.000
_cell.length_b   1.000
_cell.length_c   1.000
_cell.angle_alpha   90.00
_cell.angle_beta   90.00
_cell.angle_gamma   90.00
#
_symmetry.space_group_name_H-M   'P 1'
#
loop_
_entity.id
_entity.type
_entity.pdbx_description
1 polymer ?
#
loop_
_entity_poly.entity_id
_entity_poly.type
_entity_poly.pdbx_seq_one_letter_code
_entity_poly.pdbx_strand_id
1 'polypeptide(L)'
;MKKLKINDKHIFFALVSLFIGYIGLRYYIKPEWFDSEHIYHKVYNIKVAYKKSQKKTLQDIHIEFIHFGKNKSVDGQWKESTRTDIKTDGNWHYSILHLTFSDKTKLDILFDEYKTGYLFQSDNNNYKQFEKLSLRFPGIEQGDGRGFRSYLMMYQGDTIYQNNDNQYVVTSFQIKNPKTHKLQTYYDYGVAPKSNIFPPVYFLQDKKNSAKERQEFFDDYRPNDRINFWNRGLYNSDSIFNNRLNIEAEWYKSQLFYSERFENLPIYLGMTGDKFKTTITDTYVIDGQNDTKRESEFNLDQKLIQRKTKTNL
;
A
#
# COMPACT_ATOMS: atom_id res chain seq x y z
N MET A 1 -47.61 18.35 -52.19
CA MET A 1 -46.75 18.14 -51.00
C MET A 1 -46.36 19.50 -50.42
N LYS A 2 -46.72 19.81 -49.17
CA LYS A 2 -46.29 21.05 -48.49
C LYS A 2 -44.80 20.91 -48.13
N LYS A 3 -43.94 21.78 -48.67
CA LYS A 3 -42.51 21.87 -48.27
C LYS A 3 -42.44 22.42 -46.84
N LEU A 4 -41.87 21.64 -45.92
CA LEU A 4 -41.55 22.12 -44.58
C LEU A 4 -40.52 23.26 -44.70
N LYS A 5 -40.91 24.48 -44.33
CA LYS A 5 -39.98 25.61 -44.15
C LYS A 5 -39.45 25.53 -42.72
N ILE A 6 -38.41 24.73 -42.50
CA ILE A 6 -37.71 24.72 -41.22
C ILE A 6 -36.83 25.97 -41.17
N ASN A 7 -37.03 26.79 -40.14
CA ASN A 7 -36.25 27.99 -39.89
C ASN A 7 -34.88 27.58 -39.30
N ASP A 8 -33.78 28.20 -39.74
CA ASP A 8 -32.41 27.85 -39.31
C ASP A 8 -32.22 27.90 -37.79
N LYS A 9 -32.98 28.75 -37.10
CA LYS A 9 -33.03 28.79 -35.62
C LYS A 9 -33.47 27.46 -35.00
N HIS A 10 -34.43 26.76 -35.59
CA HIS A 10 -34.90 25.46 -35.08
C HIS A 10 -33.87 24.35 -35.30
N ILE A 11 -33.11 24.40 -36.40
CA ILE A 11 -31.99 23.48 -36.65
C ILE A 11 -30.89 23.71 -35.60
N PHE A 12 -30.54 24.97 -35.33
CA PHE A 12 -29.57 25.32 -34.31
C PHE A 12 -29.99 24.86 -32.90
N PHE A 13 -31.24 25.12 -32.49
CA PHE A 13 -31.76 24.63 -31.21
C PHE A 13 -31.75 23.10 -31.11
N ALA A 14 -32.08 22.38 -32.19
CA ALA A 14 -32.02 20.92 -32.21
C ALA A 14 -30.57 20.41 -32.04
N LEU A 15 -29.59 21.03 -32.71
CA LEU A 15 -28.18 20.69 -32.58
C LEU A 15 -27.64 20.98 -31.17
N VAL A 16 -27.98 22.12 -30.58
CA VAL A 16 -27.62 22.45 -29.19
C VAL A 16 -28.24 21.45 -28.22
N SER A 17 -29.49 21.06 -28.43
CA SER A 17 -30.18 20.07 -27.58
C SER A 17 -29.55 18.68 -27.70
N LEU A 18 -29.18 18.26 -28.91
CA LEU A 18 -28.44 17.01 -29.14
C LEU A 18 -27.05 17.05 -28.51
N PHE A 19 -26.35 18.19 -28.60
CA PHE A 19 -25.05 18.36 -27.98
C PHE A 19 -25.14 18.30 -26.45
N ILE A 20 -26.08 19.03 -25.83
CA ILE A 20 -26.32 18.98 -24.38
C ILE A 20 -26.73 17.56 -23.96
N GLY A 21 -27.60 16.90 -24.73
CA GLY A 21 -28.01 15.51 -24.50
C GLY A 21 -26.84 14.53 -24.57
N TYR A 22 -25.96 14.68 -25.56
CA TYR A 22 -24.73 13.90 -25.70
C TYR A 22 -23.79 14.11 -24.51
N ILE A 23 -23.55 15.36 -24.10
CA ILE A 23 -22.72 15.68 -22.92
C ILE A 23 -23.34 15.10 -21.64
N GLY A 24 -24.65 15.23 -21.46
CA GLY A 24 -25.37 14.64 -20.32
C GLY A 24 -25.26 13.11 -20.29
N LEU A 25 -25.49 12.45 -21.43
CA LEU A 25 -25.41 11.00 -21.54
C LEU A 25 -23.99 10.48 -21.30
N ARG A 26 -23.00 11.18 -21.86
CA ARG A 26 -21.57 10.85 -21.77
C ARG A 26 -21.02 10.97 -20.36
N TYR A 27 -21.42 11.97 -19.59
CA TYR A 27 -20.79 12.23 -18.28
C TYR A 27 -21.66 11.85 -17.07
N TYR A 28 -22.98 11.69 -17.21
CA TYR A 28 -23.87 11.55 -16.05
C TYR A 28 -24.67 10.26 -16.01
N ILE A 29 -24.95 9.66 -17.17
CA ILE A 29 -25.90 8.54 -17.26
C ILE A 29 -25.17 7.23 -17.52
N LYS A 30 -24.37 7.15 -18.60
CA LYS A 30 -23.63 5.93 -18.97
C LYS A 30 -22.30 6.28 -19.64
N PRO A 31 -21.28 6.69 -18.86
CA PRO A 31 -19.96 6.98 -19.41
C PRO A 31 -19.34 5.78 -20.13
N GLU A 32 -19.66 4.56 -19.69
CA GLU A 32 -19.27 3.29 -20.33
C GLU A 32 -19.72 3.11 -21.79
N TRP A 33 -20.69 3.90 -22.28
CA TRP A 33 -21.10 3.90 -23.70
C TRP A 33 -20.15 4.70 -24.60
N PHE A 34 -19.33 5.57 -24.02
CA PHE A 34 -18.42 6.46 -24.71
C PHE A 34 -16.96 6.18 -24.37
N ASP A 35 -16.72 5.29 -23.42
CA ASP A 35 -15.40 4.82 -22.99
C ASP A 35 -15.36 3.29 -23.01
N SER A 36 -14.64 2.75 -23.99
CA SER A 36 -14.44 1.32 -24.19
C SER A 36 -13.40 0.71 -23.26
N GLU A 37 -12.60 1.52 -22.55
CA GLU A 37 -11.42 1.07 -21.81
C GLU A 37 -11.70 0.84 -20.33
N HIS A 38 -12.69 1.53 -19.75
CA HIS A 38 -12.92 1.51 -18.30
C HIS A 38 -14.31 0.99 -17.90
N ILE A 39 -14.37 0.43 -16.68
CA ILE A 39 -15.58 0.15 -15.92
C ILE A 39 -15.77 1.24 -14.87
N TYR A 40 -17.00 1.75 -14.77
CA TYR A 40 -17.36 2.86 -13.91
C TYR A 40 -18.15 2.38 -12.70
N HIS A 41 -17.58 2.59 -11.52
CA HIS A 41 -18.28 2.36 -10.26
C HIS A 41 -18.77 3.68 -9.69
N LYS A 42 -20.06 3.75 -9.38
CA LYS A 42 -20.63 4.94 -8.74
C LYS A 42 -19.96 5.15 -7.37
N VAL A 43 -19.50 6.37 -7.14
CA VAL A 43 -18.95 6.78 -5.85
C VAL A 43 -20.04 7.40 -4.98
N TYR A 44 -19.99 7.06 -3.70
CA TYR A 44 -20.91 7.54 -2.68
C TYR A 44 -20.12 8.25 -1.57
N ASN A 45 -20.78 9.17 -0.86
CA ASN A 45 -20.27 9.76 0.38
C ASN A 45 -18.84 10.30 0.29
N ILE A 46 -18.51 10.96 -0.82
CA ILE A 46 -17.20 11.59 -1.01
C ILE A 46 -17.02 12.73 -0.01
N LYS A 47 -15.91 12.73 0.72
CA LYS A 47 -15.55 13.77 1.69
C LYS A 47 -14.08 14.12 1.52
N VAL A 48 -13.81 15.42 1.43
CA VAL A 48 -12.45 15.97 1.39
C VAL A 48 -12.20 16.66 2.73
N ALA A 49 -11.11 16.29 3.40
CA ALA A 49 -10.70 16.86 4.66
C ALA A 49 -9.24 17.31 4.60
N TYR A 50 -8.97 18.49 5.13
CA TYR A 50 -7.61 18.99 5.36
C TYR A 50 -7.24 18.65 6.80
N LYS A 51 -6.25 17.81 6.97
CA LYS A 51 -5.84 17.28 8.27
C LYS A 51 -4.47 17.81 8.65
N LYS A 52 -4.26 18.03 9.95
CA LYS A 52 -2.96 18.38 10.50
C LYS A 52 -2.08 17.13 10.54
N SER A 53 -0.83 17.27 10.11
CA SER A 53 0.17 16.21 10.24
C SER A 53 0.33 15.82 11.70
N GLN A 54 0.29 14.51 11.97
CA GLN A 54 0.56 14.01 13.31
C GLN A 54 2.06 13.83 13.49
N LYS A 55 2.54 14.08 14.71
CA LYS A 55 3.91 13.86 15.15
C LYS A 55 3.86 13.16 16.50
N LYS A 56 4.59 12.06 16.64
CA LYS A 56 4.64 11.24 17.86
C LYS A 56 6.08 11.03 18.28
N THR A 57 6.34 11.00 19.59
CA THR A 57 7.67 10.77 20.15
C THR A 57 7.82 9.30 20.54
N LEU A 58 8.93 8.67 20.14
CA LEU A 58 9.25 7.29 20.45
C LEU A 58 9.58 7.13 21.93
N GLN A 59 8.92 6.17 22.57
CA GLN A 59 9.14 5.79 23.95
C GLN A 59 9.88 4.45 24.04
N ASP A 60 9.39 3.44 23.33
CA ASP A 60 10.02 2.11 23.27
C ASP A 60 10.10 1.64 21.82
N ILE A 61 11.22 1.02 21.48
CA ILE A 61 11.54 0.51 20.15
C ILE A 61 11.85 -0.98 20.30
N HIS A 62 11.06 -1.82 19.63
CA HIS A 62 11.27 -3.26 19.58
C HIS A 62 11.26 -3.74 18.14
N ILE A 63 12.29 -4.49 17.77
CA ILE A 63 12.46 -5.07 16.44
C ILE A 63 12.29 -6.59 16.55
N GLU A 64 11.34 -7.13 15.80
CA GLU A 64 11.09 -8.55 15.66
C GLU A 64 11.58 -9.00 14.27
N PHE A 65 12.63 -9.83 14.22
CA PHE A 65 13.04 -10.52 13.00
C PHE A 65 12.24 -11.81 12.85
N ILE A 66 11.62 -12.02 11.69
CA ILE A 66 10.76 -13.17 11.43
C ILE A 66 11.46 -14.12 10.47
N HIS A 67 11.61 -15.35 10.93
CA HIS A 67 12.20 -16.46 10.19
C HIS A 67 11.15 -17.51 9.89
N PHE A 68 11.06 -17.94 8.63
CA PHE A 68 10.22 -19.06 8.22
C PHE A 68 11.08 -20.33 8.05
N GLY A 69 10.61 -21.45 8.62
CA GLY A 69 11.31 -22.74 8.56
C GLY A 69 12.30 -22.99 9.70
N LYS A 70 12.98 -24.14 9.67
CA LYS A 70 13.84 -24.65 10.76
C LYS A 70 15.26 -24.08 10.79
N ASN A 71 15.61 -23.17 9.89
CA ASN A 71 16.96 -22.60 9.85
C ASN A 71 17.06 -21.49 10.90
N LYS A 72 17.54 -21.85 12.09
CA LYS A 72 17.98 -20.89 13.11
C LYS A 72 19.10 -20.04 12.54
N SER A 73 18.89 -18.72 12.49
CA SER A 73 19.90 -17.79 11.98
C SER A 73 20.76 -17.31 13.14
N VAL A 74 21.92 -17.98 13.31
CA VAL A 74 23.13 -17.54 14.04
C VAL A 74 23.02 -17.40 15.56
N ASP A 75 24.04 -17.87 16.28
CA ASP A 75 24.22 -17.68 17.72
C ASP A 75 24.32 -16.17 18.08
N GLY A 76 23.40 -15.69 18.92
CA GLY A 76 23.38 -14.31 19.43
C GLY A 76 22.69 -14.21 20.79
N GLN A 77 22.87 -13.10 21.51
CA GLN A 77 22.22 -12.85 22.82
C GLN A 77 20.79 -12.28 22.67
N TRP A 78 20.03 -12.77 21.69
CA TRP A 78 18.69 -12.26 21.41
C TRP A 78 17.63 -13.14 22.06
N LYS A 79 16.45 -12.56 22.30
CA LYS A 79 15.30 -13.32 22.79
C LYS A 79 14.71 -14.11 21.62
N GLU A 80 14.57 -15.42 21.77
CA GLU A 80 13.87 -16.27 20.80
C GLU A 80 12.36 -16.33 21.11
N SER A 81 11.53 -16.38 20.06
CA SER A 81 10.08 -16.60 20.19
C SER A 81 9.51 -17.43 19.03
N THR A 82 8.27 -17.93 19.16
CA THR A 82 7.59 -18.70 18.10
C THR A 82 6.19 -18.16 17.84
N ARG A 83 5.75 -18.18 16.57
CA ARG A 83 4.42 -17.71 16.15
C ARG A 83 3.78 -18.64 15.12
N THR A 84 2.46 -18.70 15.14
CA THR A 84 1.64 -19.51 14.21
C THR A 84 0.56 -18.68 13.50
N ASP A 85 0.36 -17.43 13.93
CA ASP A 85 -0.63 -16.51 13.37
C ASP A 85 -0.11 -15.78 12.11
N ILE A 86 1.18 -15.87 11.83
CA ILE A 86 1.80 -15.35 10.61
C ILE A 86 1.79 -16.44 9.54
N LYS A 87 1.14 -16.16 8.41
CA LYS A 87 1.20 -17.04 7.23
C LYS A 87 2.30 -16.53 6.30
N THR A 88 3.10 -17.45 5.75
CA THR A 88 3.99 -17.12 4.64
C THR A 88 3.16 -16.77 3.41
N ASP A 89 3.53 -15.69 2.73
CA ASP A 89 2.96 -15.23 1.46
C ASP A 89 4.01 -15.32 0.32
N GLY A 90 5.04 -16.16 0.50
CA GLY A 90 6.09 -16.40 -0.48
C GLY A 90 7.43 -15.71 -0.17
N ASN A 91 7.47 -14.76 0.78
CA ASN A 91 8.72 -14.18 1.27
C ASN A 91 9.22 -14.92 2.51
N TRP A 92 10.54 -15.02 2.59
CA TRP A 92 11.26 -15.86 3.55
C TRP A 92 11.74 -15.09 4.78
N HIS A 93 11.72 -13.76 4.73
CA HIS A 93 12.17 -12.88 5.80
C HIS A 93 11.31 -11.62 5.88
N TYR A 94 10.76 -11.36 7.05
CA TYR A 94 10.10 -10.10 7.39
C TYR A 94 10.73 -9.55 8.66
N SER A 95 10.73 -8.23 8.81
CA SER A 95 10.93 -7.63 10.14
C SER A 95 9.68 -6.88 10.54
N ILE A 96 9.33 -6.90 11.82
CA ILE A 96 8.29 -6.05 12.37
C ILE A 96 8.94 -5.09 13.36
N LEU A 97 8.68 -3.81 13.15
CA LEU A 97 9.06 -2.79 14.09
C LEU A 97 7.86 -2.44 14.95
N HIS A 98 7.94 -2.81 16.22
CA HIS A 98 6.97 -2.47 17.25
C HIS A 98 7.39 -1.18 17.95
N LEU A 99 6.59 -0.15 17.77
CA LEU A 99 6.81 1.16 18.36
C LEU A 99 5.77 1.41 19.43
N THR A 100 6.24 1.90 20.58
CA THR A 100 5.37 2.54 21.57
C THR A 100 5.75 4.01 21.65
N PHE A 101 4.75 4.87 21.64
CA PHE A 101 4.94 6.31 21.71
C PHE A 101 4.74 6.84 23.13
N SER A 102 5.18 8.07 23.38
CA SER A 102 5.00 8.76 24.67
C SER A 102 3.53 8.93 25.08
N ASP A 103 2.61 8.96 24.10
CA ASP A 103 1.16 8.99 24.31
C ASP A 103 0.55 7.59 24.56
N LYS A 104 1.39 6.56 24.73
CA LYS A 104 1.05 5.13 24.93
C LYS A 104 0.38 4.45 23.74
N THR A 105 0.19 5.15 22.62
CA THR A 105 -0.25 4.49 21.39
C THR A 105 0.86 3.60 20.84
N LYS A 106 0.48 2.62 20.03
CA LYS A 106 1.39 1.65 19.44
C LYS A 106 1.27 1.64 17.93
N LEU A 107 2.37 1.30 17.27
CA LEU A 107 2.41 1.12 15.82
C LEU A 107 3.32 -0.05 15.48
N ASP A 108 2.79 -0.98 14.68
CA ASP A 108 3.55 -2.07 14.09
C ASP A 108 3.82 -1.74 12.62
N ILE A 109 5.09 -1.68 12.22
CA ILE A 109 5.49 -1.45 10.83
C ILE A 109 6.10 -2.74 10.29
N LEU A 110 5.49 -3.31 9.26
CA LEU A 110 6.02 -4.46 8.55
C LEU A 110 7.08 -4.02 7.53
N PHE A 111 8.22 -4.70 7.56
CA PHE A 111 9.34 -4.50 6.64
C PHE A 111 9.53 -5.71 5.74
N ASP A 112 9.52 -5.41 4.45
CA ASP A 112 9.83 -6.31 3.35
C ASP A 112 10.53 -5.48 2.28
N GLU A 113 11.54 -6.03 1.62
CA GLU A 113 12.29 -5.36 0.54
C GLU A 113 11.36 -4.84 -0.59
N TYR A 114 10.16 -5.42 -0.74
CA TYR A 114 9.22 -5.11 -1.83
C TYR A 114 7.92 -4.40 -1.40
N LYS A 115 7.60 -4.32 -0.10
CA LYS A 115 6.30 -3.81 0.41
C LYS A 115 6.43 -2.65 1.40
N THR A 116 7.57 -1.97 1.46
CA THR A 116 7.80 -0.86 2.40
C THR A 116 6.75 0.24 2.23
N GLY A 117 5.97 0.48 3.29
CA GLY A 117 5.17 1.68 3.40
C GLY A 117 6.11 2.85 3.61
N TYR A 118 6.28 3.71 2.60
CA TYR A 118 6.98 5.02 2.50
C TYR A 118 8.13 5.40 3.45
N LEU A 119 8.03 5.15 4.75
CA LEU A 119 9.20 5.02 5.62
C LEU A 119 10.17 4.07 4.92
N PHE A 120 11.35 4.56 4.58
CA PHE A 120 12.44 3.74 4.06
C PHE A 120 12.28 3.23 2.62
N GLN A 121 11.41 3.85 1.82
CA GLN A 121 11.49 3.71 0.36
C GLN A 121 12.89 4.15 -0.12
N SER A 122 13.51 3.43 -1.05
CA SER A 122 14.81 3.84 -1.60
C SER A 122 14.62 5.13 -2.44
N ASP A 123 14.69 6.27 -1.77
CA ASP A 123 14.58 7.60 -2.36
C ASP A 123 15.64 8.55 -1.79
N ASN A 124 15.80 9.70 -2.43
CA ASN A 124 16.82 10.68 -2.06
C ASN A 124 16.60 11.27 -0.65
N ASN A 125 15.36 11.29 -0.15
CA ASN A 125 15.07 11.79 1.19
C ASN A 125 15.51 10.78 2.25
N ASN A 126 15.26 9.49 2.02
CA ASN A 126 15.70 8.40 2.88
C ASN A 126 17.23 8.26 2.86
N TYR A 127 17.90 8.49 1.73
CA TYR A 127 19.37 8.51 1.68
C TYR A 127 19.96 9.60 2.59
N LYS A 128 19.46 10.83 2.46
CA LYS A 128 19.87 11.95 3.34
C LYS A 128 19.54 11.70 4.81
N GLN A 129 18.44 11.02 5.07
CA GLN A 129 18.06 10.63 6.44
C GLN A 129 19.02 9.57 6.99
N PHE A 130 19.39 8.57 6.20
CA PHE A 130 20.38 7.57 6.58
C PHE A 130 21.73 8.21 6.90
N GLU A 131 22.26 9.09 6.03
CA GLU A 131 23.53 9.77 6.28
C GLU A 131 23.52 10.54 7.60
N LYS A 132 22.41 11.20 7.94
CA LYS A 132 22.31 11.88 9.23
C LYS A 132 22.26 10.89 10.40
N LEU A 133 21.51 9.79 10.25
CA LEU A 133 21.40 8.75 11.28
C LEU A 133 22.74 8.03 11.51
N SER A 134 23.53 7.77 10.46
CA SER A 134 24.81 7.07 10.57
C SER A 134 25.83 7.85 11.40
N LEU A 135 25.72 9.19 11.47
CA LEU A 135 26.55 10.01 12.37
C LEU A 135 26.41 9.65 13.85
N ARG A 136 25.32 8.98 14.26
CA ARG A 136 25.15 8.46 15.63
C ARG A 136 25.97 7.19 15.90
N PHE A 137 26.49 6.54 14.87
CA PHE A 137 27.13 5.23 14.95
C PHE A 137 28.54 5.28 14.35
N PRO A 138 29.58 5.44 15.19
CA PRO A 138 30.95 5.47 14.70
C PRO A 138 31.28 4.15 13.97
N GLY A 139 31.89 4.27 12.79
CA GLY A 139 32.24 3.12 11.92
C GLY A 139 31.23 2.82 10.81
N ILE A 140 30.13 3.57 10.71
CA ILE A 140 29.20 3.49 9.57
C ILE A 140 29.42 4.73 8.69
N GLU A 141 30.36 4.61 7.74
CA GLU A 141 30.83 5.75 6.94
C GLU A 141 29.89 6.11 5.77
N GLN A 142 29.25 5.12 5.14
CA GLN A 142 28.34 5.31 4.01
C GLN A 142 27.20 4.29 4.03
N GLY A 143 26.00 4.75 3.69
CA GLY A 143 24.85 3.87 3.47
C GLY A 143 24.85 3.30 2.07
N ASP A 144 24.47 2.03 1.94
CA ASP A 144 24.20 1.40 0.64
C ASP A 144 22.86 1.86 0.02
N GLY A 145 22.25 2.90 0.58
CA GLY A 145 20.94 3.45 0.17
C GLY A 145 19.75 2.57 0.51
N ARG A 146 19.95 1.41 1.15
CA ARG A 146 18.84 0.54 1.51
C ARG A 146 18.19 1.04 2.80
N GLY A 147 17.04 1.70 2.63
CA GLY A 147 16.31 2.37 3.69
C GLY A 147 16.04 1.49 4.92
N PHE A 148 15.94 0.16 4.77
CA PHE A 148 15.73 -0.78 5.87
C PHE A 148 16.78 -0.66 6.98
N ARG A 149 18.02 -0.25 6.71
CA ARG A 149 19.01 -0.14 7.80
C ARG A 149 18.74 1.05 8.74
N SER A 150 17.97 2.03 8.28
CA SER A 150 17.70 3.25 9.04
C SER A 150 16.83 3.01 10.28
N TYR A 151 15.95 1.99 10.28
CA TYR A 151 15.14 1.68 11.47
C TYR A 151 15.98 1.10 12.61
N LEU A 152 17.11 0.46 12.30
CA LEU A 152 18.05 -0.05 13.31
C LEU A 152 18.75 1.10 14.07
N MET A 153 18.69 2.32 13.53
CA MET A 153 19.42 3.50 14.02
C MET A 153 18.53 4.48 14.81
N MET A 154 17.29 4.09 15.10
CA MET A 154 16.35 4.92 15.86
C MET A 154 16.68 4.95 17.35
N TYR A 155 16.49 6.11 17.97
CA TYR A 155 16.69 6.34 19.40
C TYR A 155 15.36 6.55 20.10
N GLN A 156 15.30 6.16 21.37
CA GLN A 156 14.22 6.62 22.26
C GLN A 156 14.26 8.16 22.31
N GLY A 157 13.09 8.79 22.22
CA GLY A 157 12.94 10.24 22.13
C GLY A 157 12.97 10.80 20.71
N ASP A 158 13.30 9.99 19.70
CA ASP A 158 13.12 10.41 18.30
C ASP A 158 11.63 10.65 18.00
N THR A 159 11.36 11.45 16.98
CA THR A 159 9.99 11.78 16.60
C THR A 159 9.66 11.21 15.23
N ILE A 160 8.43 10.77 15.07
CA ILE A 160 7.90 10.18 13.85
C ILE A 160 6.71 11.02 13.39
N TYR A 161 6.64 11.40 12.10
CA TYR A 161 5.61 12.30 11.59
C TYR A 161 5.19 12.03 10.13
N GLN A 162 3.94 12.35 9.77
CA GLN A 162 3.27 11.91 8.51
C GLN A 162 3.43 12.81 7.27
N ASN A 163 3.98 14.03 7.40
CA ASN A 163 4.27 14.93 6.27
C ASN A 163 5.12 16.12 6.76
N ASN A 164 6.03 16.63 5.92
CA ASN A 164 6.82 17.84 6.19
C ASN A 164 5.95 19.13 6.20
N ASP A 165 4.84 19.16 5.45
CA ASP A 165 4.09 20.40 5.18
C ASP A 165 3.04 20.76 6.24
N ASN A 166 3.14 20.23 7.46
CA ASN A 166 2.22 20.43 8.61
C ASN A 166 0.74 20.08 8.41
N GLN A 167 0.28 19.94 7.16
CA GLN A 167 -1.07 19.52 6.79
C GLN A 167 -1.02 18.57 5.58
N TYR A 168 -2.07 17.80 5.40
CA TYR A 168 -2.29 16.94 4.25
C TYR A 168 -3.78 16.84 3.91
N VAL A 169 -4.07 16.57 2.65
CA VAL A 169 -5.43 16.33 2.18
C VAL A 169 -5.76 14.84 2.28
N VAL A 170 -6.97 14.52 2.74
CA VAL A 170 -7.55 13.18 2.63
C VAL A 170 -8.88 13.26 1.91
N THR A 171 -9.03 12.43 0.88
CA THR A 171 -10.31 12.18 0.25
C THR A 171 -10.78 10.79 0.66
N SER A 172 -11.90 10.72 1.37
CA SER A 172 -12.59 9.46 1.65
C SER A 172 -13.80 9.32 0.75
N PHE A 173 -14.08 8.10 0.30
CA PHE A 173 -15.20 7.82 -0.59
C PHE A 173 -15.63 6.36 -0.45
N GLN A 174 -16.86 6.08 -0.88
CA GLN A 174 -17.43 4.74 -0.81
C GLN A 174 -17.78 4.20 -2.19
N ILE A 175 -17.52 2.91 -2.37
CA ILE A 175 -17.90 2.16 -3.57
C ILE A 175 -18.67 0.93 -3.15
N LYS A 176 -19.67 0.56 -3.95
CA LYS A 176 -20.47 -0.66 -3.72
C LYS A 176 -19.77 -1.85 -4.36
N ASN A 177 -19.45 -2.87 -3.56
CA ASN A 177 -18.92 -4.14 -4.06
C ASN A 177 -19.94 -4.79 -5.04
N PRO A 178 -19.56 -5.13 -6.28
CA PRO A 178 -20.48 -5.70 -7.26
C PRO A 178 -21.08 -7.04 -6.85
N LYS A 179 -20.30 -7.88 -6.15
CA LYS A 179 -20.69 -9.23 -5.72
C LYS A 179 -21.48 -9.23 -4.42
N THR A 180 -21.04 -8.46 -3.42
CA THR A 180 -21.65 -8.49 -2.07
C THR A 180 -22.64 -7.36 -1.83
N HIS A 181 -22.69 -6.36 -2.71
CA HIS A 181 -23.51 -5.16 -2.59
C HIS A 181 -23.27 -4.30 -1.35
N LYS A 182 -22.23 -4.60 -0.56
CA LYS A 182 -21.83 -3.79 0.60
C LYS A 182 -21.07 -2.55 0.15
N LEU A 183 -21.28 -1.43 0.83
CA LEU A 183 -20.47 -0.23 0.67
C LEU A 183 -19.14 -0.40 1.41
N GLN A 184 -18.05 -0.17 0.72
CA GLN A 184 -16.68 -0.22 1.23
C GLN A 184 -16.06 1.18 1.16
N THR A 185 -15.31 1.58 2.18
CA THR A 185 -14.77 2.95 2.31
C THR A 185 -13.29 2.97 2.01
N TYR A 186 -12.88 3.84 1.09
CA TYR A 186 -11.50 3.97 0.63
C TYR A 186 -10.99 5.39 0.87
N TYR A 187 -9.67 5.52 0.97
CA TYR A 187 -8.99 6.77 1.30
C TYR A 187 -7.84 7.01 0.33
N ASP A 188 -7.82 8.20 -0.25
CA ASP A 188 -6.72 8.73 -1.06
C ASP A 188 -6.08 9.93 -0.35
N TYR A 189 -4.75 9.97 -0.32
CA TYR A 189 -4.00 10.95 0.46
C TYR A 189 -3.18 11.88 -0.42
N GLY A 190 -3.33 13.19 -0.22
CA GLY A 190 -2.70 14.22 -1.05
C GLY A 190 -3.47 14.50 -2.34
N VAL A 191 -4.62 13.87 -2.53
CA VAL A 191 -5.50 14.09 -3.68
C VAL A 191 -6.77 14.76 -3.19
N ALA A 192 -7.04 15.98 -3.69
CA ALA A 192 -8.38 16.55 -3.67
C ALA A 192 -8.98 16.33 -5.07
N PRO A 193 -10.15 15.70 -5.21
CA PRO A 193 -10.88 15.76 -6.47
C PRO A 193 -11.12 17.24 -6.80
N LYS A 194 -10.85 17.66 -8.04
CA LYS A 194 -11.21 19.00 -8.48
C LYS A 194 -12.71 19.18 -8.22
N SER A 195 -13.06 20.24 -7.51
CA SER A 195 -14.46 20.61 -7.29
C SER A 195 -15.06 20.93 -8.65
N ASN A 196 -15.83 19.98 -9.19
CA ASN A 196 -16.60 20.23 -10.39
C ASN A 196 -18.07 20.24 -10.00
N ILE A 197 -18.74 21.32 -10.42
CA ILE A 197 -20.16 21.57 -10.19
C ILE A 197 -21.02 20.45 -10.81
N PHE A 198 -20.48 19.67 -11.77
CA PHE A 198 -20.97 18.36 -12.22
C PHE A 198 -19.88 17.66 -13.08
N PRO A 199 -19.73 16.31 -13.16
CA PRO A 199 -20.70 15.19 -13.07
C PRO A 199 -20.54 14.29 -11.81
N PRO A 200 -21.34 13.21 -11.62
CA PRO A 200 -21.08 12.21 -10.59
C PRO A 200 -19.63 11.71 -10.64
N VAL A 201 -18.98 11.66 -9.47
CA VAL A 201 -17.65 11.09 -9.35
C VAL A 201 -17.76 9.57 -9.53
N TYR A 202 -16.94 9.01 -10.40
CA TYR A 202 -16.83 7.58 -10.61
C TYR A 202 -15.47 7.08 -10.19
N PHE A 203 -15.42 5.82 -9.78
CA PHE A 203 -14.19 5.08 -9.60
C PHE A 203 -14.02 4.15 -10.79
N LEU A 204 -12.86 4.22 -11.42
CA LEU A 204 -12.58 3.52 -12.67
C LEU A 204 -11.72 2.29 -12.41
N GLN A 205 -12.01 1.20 -13.12
CA GLN A 205 -11.12 0.04 -13.27
C GLN A 205 -10.91 -0.25 -14.76
N ASP A 206 -9.72 -0.70 -15.15
CA ASP A 206 -9.45 -1.04 -16.56
C ASP A 206 -10.18 -2.33 -16.98
N LYS A 207 -10.84 -2.30 -18.14
CA LYS A 207 -11.50 -3.46 -18.76
C LYS A 207 -10.51 -4.51 -19.26
N LYS A 208 -9.25 -4.13 -19.49
CA LYS A 208 -8.16 -5.04 -19.91
C LYS A 208 -7.94 -6.19 -18.92
N ASN A 209 -8.24 -5.96 -17.64
CA ASN A 209 -8.14 -6.96 -16.58
C ASN A 209 -9.34 -7.89 -16.60
N SER A 210 -9.18 -9.14 -16.22
CA SER A 210 -10.26 -10.12 -16.12
C SER A 210 -11.29 -9.73 -15.04
N ALA A 211 -12.50 -10.30 -15.13
CA ALA A 211 -13.53 -10.09 -14.11
C ALA A 211 -13.07 -10.55 -12.71
N LYS A 212 -12.23 -11.59 -12.65
CA LYS A 212 -11.65 -12.10 -11.39
C LYS A 212 -10.71 -11.06 -10.78
N GLU A 213 -9.74 -10.58 -11.54
CA GLU A 213 -8.76 -9.56 -11.10
C GLU A 213 -9.45 -8.27 -10.64
N ARG A 214 -10.49 -7.82 -11.34
CA ARG A 214 -11.27 -6.66 -10.92
C ARG A 214 -12.02 -6.89 -9.61
N GLN A 215 -12.50 -8.11 -9.38
CA GLN A 215 -13.19 -8.48 -8.15
C GLN A 215 -12.23 -8.62 -6.97
N GLU A 216 -10.98 -9.01 -7.20
CA GLU A 216 -9.94 -9.11 -6.16
C GLU A 216 -9.76 -7.79 -5.41
N PHE A 217 -9.84 -6.63 -6.09
CA PHE A 217 -9.85 -5.32 -5.45
C PHE A 217 -10.91 -5.18 -4.34
N PHE A 218 -12.13 -5.69 -4.59
CA PHE A 218 -13.22 -5.60 -3.63
C PHE A 218 -13.14 -6.69 -2.55
N ASP A 219 -12.61 -7.86 -2.91
CA ASP A 219 -12.47 -9.02 -2.02
C ASP A 219 -11.26 -8.86 -1.07
N ASP A 220 -10.27 -8.03 -1.42
CA ASP A 220 -9.12 -7.66 -0.59
C ASP A 220 -9.43 -6.59 0.48
N TYR A 221 -10.67 -6.08 0.53
CA TYR A 221 -11.05 -5.02 1.47
C TYR A 221 -10.91 -5.45 2.94
N ARG A 222 -9.80 -5.05 3.57
CA ARG A 222 -9.38 -5.46 4.92
C ARG A 222 -8.97 -4.25 5.77
N PRO A 223 -9.93 -3.43 6.24
CA PRO A 223 -9.63 -2.17 6.94
C PRO A 223 -8.92 -2.34 8.29
N ASN A 224 -9.01 -3.54 8.87
CA ASN A 224 -8.50 -3.89 10.20
C ASN A 224 -7.18 -4.70 10.15
N ASP A 225 -6.75 -5.16 8.98
CA ASP A 225 -5.52 -5.93 8.84
C ASP A 225 -4.28 -5.03 8.93
N ARG A 226 -3.10 -5.63 9.14
CA ARG A 226 -1.83 -4.89 9.19
C ARG A 226 -1.52 -4.22 7.85
N ILE A 227 -1.77 -4.93 6.75
CA ILE A 227 -1.76 -4.38 5.39
C ILE A 227 -3.19 -3.93 5.10
N ASN A 228 -3.43 -2.63 5.10
CA ASN A 228 -4.76 -2.02 4.96
C ASN A 228 -4.86 -1.16 3.69
N PHE A 229 -4.18 -1.56 2.62
CA PHE A 229 -4.19 -0.85 1.36
C PHE A 229 -4.23 -1.80 0.17
N TRP A 230 -4.82 -1.33 -0.92
CA TRP A 230 -4.72 -1.92 -2.25
C TRP A 230 -3.50 -1.34 -2.96
N ASN A 231 -2.63 -2.20 -3.50
CA ASN A 231 -1.52 -1.77 -4.33
C ASN A 231 -1.99 -1.58 -5.79
N ARG A 232 -1.88 -0.35 -6.29
CA ARG A 232 -2.20 0.07 -7.66
C ARG A 232 -1.04 -0.14 -8.65
N GLY A 233 0.15 -0.52 -8.18
CA GLY A 233 1.37 -0.64 -8.99
C GLY A 233 2.24 0.63 -9.01
N LEU A 234 3.46 0.54 -9.56
CA LEU A 234 4.44 1.63 -9.64
C LEU A 234 4.16 2.62 -10.78
N TYR A 235 4.69 3.84 -10.62
CA TYR A 235 4.61 4.94 -11.59
C TYR A 235 5.14 4.54 -12.98
N ASN A 236 4.44 4.98 -14.03
CA ASN A 236 4.82 4.92 -15.45
C ASN A 236 4.86 3.57 -16.20
N SER A 237 4.41 2.47 -15.62
CA SER A 237 3.98 1.31 -16.42
C SER A 237 2.47 1.23 -16.36
N ASP A 238 1.80 1.08 -17.50
CA ASP A 238 0.35 0.81 -17.61
C ASP A 238 -0.15 -0.01 -16.42
N SER A 239 -0.69 0.68 -15.43
CA SER A 239 -0.91 0.11 -14.11
C SER A 239 -1.75 -1.15 -14.23
N ILE A 240 -1.30 -2.22 -13.56
CA ILE A 240 -1.92 -3.54 -13.63
C ILE A 240 -3.39 -3.48 -13.18
N PHE A 241 -3.82 -2.49 -12.40
CA PHE A 241 -5.23 -2.36 -11.96
C PHE A 241 -5.87 -0.99 -12.18
N ASN A 242 -5.10 0.09 -12.27
CA ASN A 242 -5.51 1.46 -12.63
C ASN A 242 -6.76 2.00 -11.91
N ASN A 243 -6.98 1.50 -10.70
CA ASN A 243 -8.10 1.74 -9.80
C ASN A 243 -8.12 3.19 -9.28
N ARG A 244 -8.76 4.12 -9.99
CA ARG A 244 -8.61 5.56 -9.74
C ARG A 244 -9.93 6.33 -9.66
N LEU A 245 -9.94 7.35 -8.79
CA LEU A 245 -11.08 8.26 -8.58
C LEU A 245 -11.13 9.42 -9.58
N ASN A 246 -9.98 9.84 -10.10
CA ASN A 246 -9.87 11.00 -10.98
C ASN A 246 -9.07 10.62 -12.24
N ILE A 247 -9.71 10.74 -13.42
CA ILE A 247 -9.08 10.47 -14.71
C ILE A 247 -8.12 11.59 -15.14
N GLU A 248 -8.30 12.81 -14.62
CA GLU A 248 -7.44 13.96 -14.90
C GLU A 248 -6.19 14.01 -14.02
N ALA A 249 -6.06 13.10 -13.06
CA ALA A 249 -4.87 13.05 -12.22
C ALA A 249 -3.71 12.47 -13.04
N GLU A 250 -2.79 13.34 -13.46
CA GLU A 250 -1.55 12.95 -14.15
C GLU A 250 -0.68 12.02 -13.29
N TRP A 251 -0.81 12.13 -11.96
CA TRP A 251 -0.06 11.34 -10.99
C TRP A 251 -0.99 10.88 -9.86
N TYR A 252 -0.93 9.60 -9.52
CA TYR A 252 -1.65 9.02 -8.39
C TYR A 252 -0.68 8.18 -7.55
N LYS A 253 -0.92 8.14 -6.24
CA LYS A 253 -0.11 7.28 -5.37
C LYS A 253 -0.35 5.81 -5.72
N SER A 254 0.70 5.01 -5.58
CA SER A 254 0.69 3.56 -5.82
C SER A 254 -0.24 2.79 -4.87
N GLN A 255 -0.84 3.43 -3.87
CA GLN A 255 -1.66 2.78 -2.85
C GLN A 255 -3.00 3.48 -2.69
N LEU A 256 -4.07 2.69 -2.49
CA LEU A 256 -5.37 3.16 -2.02
C LEU A 256 -5.68 2.51 -0.68
N PHE A 257 -6.04 3.29 0.32
CA PHE A 257 -6.12 2.79 1.69
C PHE A 257 -7.56 2.48 2.11
N TYR A 258 -7.71 1.57 3.07
CA TYR A 258 -8.99 1.14 3.63
C TYR A 258 -9.34 1.84 4.96
N SER A 259 -8.41 2.65 5.51
CA SER A 259 -8.62 3.36 6.77
C SER A 259 -7.76 4.63 6.89
N GLU A 260 -7.98 5.39 7.98
CA GLU A 260 -7.26 6.63 8.30
C GLU A 260 -6.13 6.46 9.30
N ARG A 261 -5.37 5.36 9.19
CA ARG A 261 -4.33 5.04 10.16
C ARG A 261 -3.11 5.93 10.01
N PHE A 262 -2.34 6.05 11.09
CA PHE A 262 -1.16 6.91 11.14
C PHE A 262 -0.11 6.49 10.10
N GLU A 263 0.05 5.19 9.91
CA GLU A 263 1.01 4.57 8.99
C GLU A 263 0.63 4.56 7.52
N ASN A 264 -0.57 5.05 7.19
CA ASN A 264 -1.03 5.09 5.79
C ASN A 264 -0.42 6.25 4.99
N LEU A 265 0.24 7.19 5.67
CA LEU A 265 0.96 8.28 5.05
C LEU A 265 2.45 8.03 5.06
N PRO A 266 3.21 8.73 4.18
CA PRO A 266 4.65 8.77 4.32
C PRO A 266 5.04 9.23 5.70
N ILE A 267 5.72 8.36 6.43
CA ILE A 267 6.22 8.67 7.74
C ILE A 267 7.70 9.05 7.62
N TYR A 268 8.14 10.01 8.42
CA TYR A 268 9.51 10.48 8.50
C TYR A 268 10.01 10.45 9.94
N LEU A 269 11.30 10.18 10.10
CA LEU A 269 12.01 10.21 11.38
C LEU A 269 12.71 11.56 11.60
N GLY A 270 12.43 12.20 12.73
CA GLY A 270 13.13 13.34 13.28
C GLY A 270 14.08 12.89 14.39
N MET A 271 15.35 13.28 14.28
CA MET A 271 16.44 12.92 15.18
C MET A 271 16.43 13.75 16.48
N THR A 272 15.34 13.65 17.25
CA THR A 272 15.16 14.40 18.51
C THR A 272 15.57 13.64 19.76
N GLY A 273 15.81 12.33 19.64
CA GLY A 273 16.23 11.47 20.72
C GLY A 273 17.74 11.41 20.90
N ASP A 274 18.15 11.06 22.11
CA ASP A 274 19.53 11.00 22.56
C ASP A 274 19.90 9.65 23.20
N LYS A 275 18.92 8.76 23.40
CA LYS A 275 19.12 7.48 24.09
C LYS A 275 18.91 6.29 23.15
N PHE A 276 19.97 5.54 22.90
CA PHE A 276 19.87 4.24 22.25
C PHE A 276 19.34 3.20 23.24
N LYS A 277 18.09 2.78 23.05
CA LYS A 277 17.45 1.71 23.83
C LYS A 277 16.47 0.96 22.94
N THR A 278 16.95 -0.14 22.37
CA THR A 278 16.20 -0.99 21.44
C THR A 278 16.24 -2.42 21.94
N THR A 279 15.09 -3.11 21.90
CA THR A 279 15.02 -4.55 22.13
C THR A 279 14.89 -5.29 20.81
N ILE A 280 15.51 -6.46 20.71
CA ILE A 280 15.49 -7.30 19.51
C ILE A 280 14.99 -8.69 19.87
N THR A 281 14.18 -9.29 19.01
CA THR A 281 13.66 -10.66 19.16
C THR A 281 13.72 -11.37 17.82
N ASP A 282 14.20 -12.61 17.85
CA ASP A 282 14.16 -13.50 16.69
C ASP A 282 12.96 -14.43 16.85
N THR A 283 12.05 -14.37 15.89
CA THR A 283 10.80 -15.12 15.90
C THR A 283 10.77 -16.15 14.79
N TYR A 284 10.51 -17.40 15.17
CA TYR A 284 10.41 -18.53 14.26
C TYR A 284 8.95 -18.88 14.00
N VAL A 285 8.54 -18.84 12.73
CA VAL A 285 7.18 -19.21 12.30
C VAL A 285 7.13 -20.70 12.04
N ILE A 286 6.28 -21.39 12.80
CA ILE A 286 6.05 -22.84 12.67
C ILE A 286 4.76 -23.03 11.87
N ASP A 287 4.88 -23.36 10.59
CA ASP A 287 3.73 -23.62 9.72
C ASP A 287 3.24 -25.06 9.92
N GLY A 288 2.08 -25.23 10.56
CA GLY A 288 1.52 -26.54 10.91
C GLY A 288 0.98 -27.37 9.73
N GLN A 289 1.09 -26.92 8.48
CA GLN A 289 0.46 -27.57 7.32
C GLN A 289 1.42 -28.06 6.21
N ASN A 290 2.75 -27.93 6.37
CA ASN A 290 3.70 -28.38 5.34
C ASN A 290 4.72 -29.43 5.79
N ASP A 291 4.55 -30.04 6.97
CA ASP A 291 5.49 -31.06 7.45
C ASP A 291 5.37 -32.41 6.71
N THR A 292 4.21 -32.78 6.13
CA THR A 292 4.04 -34.11 5.51
C THR A 292 4.41 -34.17 4.03
N LYS A 293 4.40 -33.06 3.30
CA LYS A 293 4.68 -33.07 1.84
C LYS A 293 6.15 -32.83 1.50
N ARG A 294 6.95 -32.28 2.43
CA ARG A 294 8.39 -32.01 2.21
C ARG A 294 9.33 -33.08 2.77
N GLU A 295 8.86 -33.94 3.68
CA GLU A 295 9.64 -35.12 4.10
C GLU A 295 9.80 -36.17 2.98
N SER A 296 8.88 -36.23 2.02
CA SER A 296 8.94 -37.19 0.91
C SER A 296 9.90 -36.75 -0.20
N GLU A 297 9.99 -35.46 -0.52
CA GLU A 297 10.93 -34.92 -1.51
C GLU A 297 12.37 -34.92 -1.00
N PHE A 298 12.58 -34.60 0.29
CA PHE A 298 13.93 -34.60 0.89
C PHE A 298 14.52 -36.02 1.05
N ASN A 299 13.68 -37.03 1.30
CA ASN A 299 14.12 -38.44 1.35
C ASN A 299 14.46 -39.00 -0.05
N LEU A 300 13.89 -38.45 -1.12
CA LEU A 300 14.19 -38.86 -2.50
C LEU A 300 15.57 -38.33 -2.93
N ASP A 301 15.88 -37.08 -2.60
CA ASP A 301 17.17 -36.45 -2.93
C ASP A 301 18.34 -37.06 -2.15
N GLN A 302 18.15 -37.42 -0.87
CA GLN A 302 19.17 -38.13 -0.09
C GLN A 302 19.46 -39.54 -0.64
N LYS A 303 18.44 -40.26 -1.14
CA LYS A 303 18.63 -41.57 -1.80
C LYS A 303 19.33 -41.47 -3.16
N LEU A 304 19.11 -40.40 -3.91
CA LEU A 304 19.79 -40.13 -5.18
C LEU A 304 21.27 -39.76 -4.99
N ILE A 305 21.60 -39.03 -3.91
CA ILE A 305 22.98 -38.68 -3.57
C ILE A 305 23.76 -39.90 -3.06
N GLN A 306 23.16 -40.76 -2.23
CA GLN A 306 23.82 -42.01 -1.79
C GLN A 306 24.01 -43.06 -2.90
N ARG A 307 23.19 -43.05 -3.96
CA ARG A 307 23.38 -43.93 -5.12
C ARG A 307 24.51 -43.47 -6.04
N LYS A 308 24.84 -42.17 -6.10
CA LYS A 308 25.96 -41.65 -6.92
C LYS A 308 27.33 -41.83 -6.27
N THR A 309 27.40 -41.97 -4.94
CA THR A 309 28.68 -42.16 -4.21
C THR A 309 29.10 -43.63 -4.06
N LYS A 310 28.26 -44.60 -4.45
CA LYS A 310 28.60 -46.04 -4.42
C LYS A 310 29.05 -46.63 -5.77
N THR A 311 29.18 -45.82 -6.83
CA THR A 311 29.61 -46.30 -8.16
C THR A 311 30.97 -45.75 -8.59
N ASN A 312 31.67 -45.03 -7.71
CA ASN A 312 33.05 -44.56 -7.92
C ASN A 312 33.97 -44.95 -6.75
N LEU A 313 33.94 -46.23 -6.37
CA LEU A 313 34.99 -46.88 -5.58
C LEU A 313 35.28 -48.25 -6.20
#